data_AF-A0A2E9BCC5-F1
#
_entry.id   AF-A0A2E9BCC5-F1
#
_cell.length_a   1.000
_cell.length_b   1.000
_cell.length_c   1.000
_cell.angle_alpha   90.00
_cell.angle_beta   90.00
_cell.angle_gamma   90.00
#
_symmetry.space_group_name_H-M   'P 1'
#
loop_
_entity.id
_entity.type
_entity.pdbx_description
1 polymer ?
#
loop_
_entity_poly.entity_id
_entity_poly.type
_entity_poly.pdbx_seq_one_letter_code
_entity_poly.pdbx_strand_id
1 'polypeptide(L)'
;MSDVGEVDSLLAKAIKEQRNRLETFGIISAIMLIIVASWYIWPGIDGNADFLPRFGPGIILVVLALAIQDFIDYGPKHRSRIGIISAISWPPLLMIGMNAFSTNEEMMVRIGYGLMIGIGYTSYSTMSKLLTGTIQAVRFRGIIQFVGSTSATALLISNPPEGIVMYTSIGICIIAFIISIYDTVGKDPDKAARRKFKVARESLELKILELRAQGVQVDQAASLLQNATEVGYADPKEGTILLNLALDDIERTVAMSSDISDIRDDVYSAVQRADDIAPTAKRAQKILSQGDREMELGSLREAEMLFRKAKTHANEIIEYWGKAEETIAEAKRALSGCEGTQYEPLKRAVRDAEEALLREAPAEAMGLVIAVPEHVENLGSAGEIAADTIDEAKRVVEAAAGIDDADFSNRIEKAQSAFDSGDFSLARGLADSVIREVTREAEAMVEVQKAWRQRKKLTARWSEYSNSEDWDEKLLAVNKARKAKQWSHAAMLLEQITNELDSENAANSEAGELLAFLQEEWRDLRNKLDTSGIKFNDSERSSCEAAIGQAVEAHKKGDNDACLTNLGVADGLMEKLRRRA
;
A
#
# COMPACT_ATOMS: atom_id res chain seq x y z
N MET A 1 8.46 -18.77 -44.36
CA MET A 1 7.09 -18.56 -44.89
C MET A 1 6.99 -18.76 -46.40
N SER A 2 8.05 -18.56 -47.19
CA SER A 2 8.07 -18.87 -48.64
C SER A 2 8.01 -20.37 -48.96
N ASP A 3 8.71 -21.22 -48.19
CA ASP A 3 8.75 -22.68 -48.41
C ASP A 3 7.39 -23.39 -48.24
N VAL A 4 6.58 -22.95 -47.26
CA VAL A 4 5.26 -23.54 -47.01
C VAL A 4 4.28 -23.20 -48.13
N GLY A 5 4.34 -21.96 -48.66
CA GLY A 5 3.50 -21.55 -49.78
C GLY A 5 3.85 -22.25 -51.10
N GLU A 6 5.13 -22.57 -51.32
CA GLU A 6 5.58 -23.31 -52.50
C GLU A 6 5.14 -24.79 -52.43
N VAL A 7 5.28 -25.43 -51.27
CA VAL A 7 4.78 -26.80 -51.03
C VAL A 7 3.27 -26.89 -51.19
N ASP A 8 2.51 -25.95 -50.62
CA ASP A 8 1.05 -25.89 -50.77
C ASP A 8 0.63 -25.69 -52.23
N SER A 9 1.38 -24.90 -52.99
CA SER A 9 1.11 -24.67 -54.42
C SER A 9 1.39 -25.90 -55.29
N LEU A 10 2.46 -26.64 -54.99
CA LEU A 10 2.80 -27.90 -55.67
C LEU A 10 1.80 -29.00 -55.32
N LEU A 11 1.38 -29.09 -54.05
CA LEU A 11 0.33 -30.01 -53.60
C LEU A 11 -1.00 -29.71 -54.31
N ALA A 12 -1.40 -28.44 -54.37
CA ALA A 12 -2.63 -28.03 -55.05
C ALA A 12 -2.59 -28.35 -56.55
N LYS A 13 -1.43 -28.16 -57.20
CA LYS A 13 -1.24 -28.52 -58.61
C LYS A 13 -1.31 -30.03 -58.83
N ALA A 14 -0.68 -30.83 -57.97
CA ALA A 14 -0.71 -32.29 -58.04
C ALA A 14 -2.13 -32.85 -57.81
N ILE A 15 -2.86 -32.34 -56.81
CA ILE A 15 -4.25 -32.71 -56.54
C ILE A 15 -5.15 -32.37 -57.72
N LYS A 16 -4.97 -31.19 -58.33
CA LYS A 16 -5.74 -30.77 -59.50
C LYS A 16 -5.44 -31.65 -60.72
N GLU A 17 -4.18 -32.01 -60.95
CA GLU A 17 -3.81 -32.90 -62.04
C GLU A 17 -4.38 -34.32 -61.84
N GLN A 18 -4.34 -34.83 -60.61
CA GLN A 18 -4.94 -36.11 -60.26
C GLN A 18 -6.47 -36.10 -60.46
N ARG A 19 -7.14 -35.01 -60.05
CA ARG A 19 -8.58 -34.83 -60.26
C ARG A 19 -8.93 -34.79 -61.75
N ASN A 20 -8.19 -34.03 -62.56
CA ASN A 20 -8.41 -33.97 -64.01
C ASN A 20 -8.24 -35.34 -64.69
N ARG A 21 -7.26 -36.14 -64.26
CA ARG A 21 -7.07 -37.52 -64.75
C ARG A 21 -8.27 -38.39 -64.36
N LEU A 22 -8.72 -38.31 -63.11
CA LEU A 22 -9.90 -39.04 -62.60
C LEU A 22 -11.20 -38.63 -63.33
N GLU A 23 -11.40 -37.33 -63.56
CA GLU A 23 -12.53 -36.79 -64.34
C GLU A 23 -12.51 -37.34 -65.77
N THR A 24 -11.35 -37.31 -66.44
CA THR A 24 -11.19 -37.84 -67.79
C THR A 24 -11.49 -39.35 -67.85
N PHE A 25 -10.92 -40.13 -66.93
CA PHE A 25 -11.19 -41.57 -66.84
C PHE A 25 -12.66 -41.88 -66.51
N GLY A 26 -13.27 -41.10 -65.62
CA GLY A 26 -14.67 -41.26 -65.24
C GLY A 26 -15.61 -40.96 -66.40
N ILE A 27 -15.37 -39.88 -67.15
CA ILE A 27 -16.14 -39.55 -68.36
C ILE A 27 -16.01 -40.65 -69.42
N ILE A 28 -14.78 -41.10 -69.70
CA ILE A 28 -14.53 -42.19 -70.66
C ILE A 28 -15.26 -43.46 -70.24
N SER A 29 -15.19 -43.83 -68.95
CA SER A 29 -15.83 -45.03 -68.41
C SER A 29 -17.36 -44.94 -68.46
N ALA A 30 -17.94 -43.78 -68.15
CA ALA A 30 -19.37 -43.55 -68.26
C ALA A 30 -19.86 -43.64 -69.72
N ILE A 31 -19.13 -43.05 -70.66
CA ILE A 31 -19.43 -43.16 -72.10
C ILE A 31 -19.34 -44.61 -72.57
N MET A 32 -18.31 -45.35 -72.15
CA MET A 32 -18.18 -46.78 -72.47
C MET A 32 -19.35 -47.60 -71.94
N LEU A 33 -19.81 -47.35 -70.70
CA LEU A 33 -21.00 -48.03 -70.16
C LEU A 33 -22.27 -47.71 -70.95
N ILE A 34 -22.45 -46.47 -71.40
CA ILE A 34 -23.59 -46.08 -72.23
C ILE A 34 -23.52 -46.76 -73.61
N ILE A 35 -22.34 -46.86 -74.21
CA ILE A 35 -22.12 -47.56 -75.48
C ILE A 35 -22.43 -49.06 -75.31
N VAL A 36 -21.94 -49.69 -74.24
CA VAL A 36 -22.20 -51.11 -73.94
C VAL A 36 -23.68 -51.35 -73.66
N ALA A 37 -24.35 -50.46 -72.92
CA ALA A 37 -25.79 -50.52 -72.68
C ALA A 37 -26.57 -50.43 -74.00
N SER A 38 -26.18 -49.49 -74.86
CA SER A 38 -26.79 -49.30 -76.17
C SER A 38 -26.60 -50.55 -77.04
N TRP A 39 -25.39 -51.11 -77.07
CA TRP A 39 -25.07 -52.34 -77.78
C TRP A 39 -25.86 -53.54 -77.26
N TYR A 40 -26.04 -53.67 -75.94
CA TYR A 40 -26.78 -54.75 -75.32
C TYR A 40 -28.30 -54.71 -75.64
N ILE A 41 -28.88 -53.50 -75.63
CA ILE A 41 -30.30 -53.26 -75.92
C ILE A 41 -30.59 -53.34 -77.43
N TRP A 42 -29.60 -53.01 -78.28
CA TRP A 42 -29.76 -52.86 -79.73
C TRP A 42 -30.51 -54.02 -80.43
N PRO A 43 -30.19 -55.31 -80.18
CA PRO A 43 -30.89 -56.42 -80.83
C PRO A 43 -32.38 -56.50 -80.48
N GLY A 44 -32.79 -55.95 -79.33
CA GLY A 44 -34.19 -55.85 -78.93
C GLY A 44 -34.94 -54.71 -79.61
N ILE A 45 -34.23 -53.65 -80.02
CA ILE A 45 -34.79 -52.54 -80.80
C ILE A 45 -34.92 -52.92 -82.28
N ASP A 46 -33.94 -53.67 -82.79
CA ASP A 46 -33.88 -54.15 -84.18
C ASP A 46 -34.82 -55.35 -84.45
N GLY A 47 -35.60 -55.79 -83.45
CA GLY A 47 -36.58 -56.87 -83.57
C GLY A 47 -36.01 -58.29 -83.60
N ASN A 48 -34.69 -58.44 -83.43
CA ASN A 48 -33.99 -59.74 -83.47
C ASN A 48 -34.04 -60.52 -82.14
N ALA A 49 -34.48 -59.89 -81.04
CA ALA A 49 -34.67 -60.50 -79.73
C ALA A 49 -35.80 -59.81 -78.96
N ASP A 50 -36.31 -60.46 -77.92
CA ASP A 50 -37.29 -59.83 -77.02
C ASP A 50 -36.69 -58.61 -76.30
N PHE A 51 -37.36 -57.47 -76.44
CA PHE A 51 -36.91 -56.20 -75.86
C PHE A 51 -37.03 -56.18 -74.33
N LEU A 52 -38.13 -56.71 -73.79
CA LEU A 52 -38.48 -56.58 -72.37
C LEU A 52 -37.41 -57.15 -71.41
N PRO A 53 -36.86 -58.36 -71.62
CA PRO A 53 -35.83 -58.92 -70.73
C PRO A 53 -34.49 -58.19 -70.78
N ARG A 54 -34.19 -57.51 -71.89
CA ARG A 54 -32.92 -56.78 -72.11
C ARG A 54 -32.95 -55.35 -71.57
N PHE A 55 -34.15 -54.78 -71.42
CA PHE A 55 -34.32 -53.41 -70.96
C PHE A 55 -33.84 -53.19 -69.51
N GLY A 56 -34.10 -54.16 -68.62
CA GLY A 56 -33.70 -54.10 -67.20
C GLY A 56 -32.18 -53.96 -67.00
N PRO A 57 -31.35 -54.90 -67.49
CA PRO A 57 -29.89 -54.78 -67.43
C PRO A 57 -29.36 -53.53 -68.12
N GLY A 58 -30.01 -53.09 -69.21
CA GLY A 58 -29.70 -51.85 -69.90
C GLY A 58 -29.84 -50.60 -69.01
N ILE A 59 -30.95 -50.48 -68.27
CA ILE A 59 -31.16 -49.40 -67.29
C ILE A 59 -30.08 -49.46 -66.19
N ILE A 60 -29.75 -50.65 -65.69
CA ILE A 60 -28.74 -50.82 -64.64
C ILE A 60 -27.38 -50.28 -65.11
N LEU A 61 -26.97 -50.57 -66.35
CA LEU A 61 -25.72 -50.05 -66.93
C LEU A 61 -25.71 -48.52 -67.03
N VAL A 62 -26.85 -47.90 -67.37
CA VAL A 62 -26.99 -46.43 -67.39
C VAL A 62 -26.93 -45.83 -65.99
N VAL A 63 -27.57 -46.47 -65.01
CA VAL A 63 -27.50 -46.05 -63.59
C VAL A 63 -26.07 -46.17 -63.06
N LEU A 64 -25.34 -47.23 -63.44
CA LEU A 64 -23.92 -47.38 -63.09
C LEU A 64 -23.04 -46.31 -63.77
N ALA A 65 -23.35 -45.91 -65.00
CA ALA A 65 -22.66 -44.81 -65.67
C ALA A 65 -22.82 -43.48 -64.91
N LEU A 66 -23.99 -43.24 -64.31
CA LEU A 66 -24.19 -42.09 -63.42
C LEU A 66 -23.44 -42.26 -62.09
N ALA A 67 -23.41 -43.47 -61.53
CA ALA A 67 -22.68 -43.76 -60.29
C ALA A 67 -21.16 -43.57 -60.40
N ILE A 68 -20.59 -43.63 -61.62
CA ILE A 68 -19.17 -43.30 -61.86
C ILE A 68 -18.85 -41.86 -61.46
N GLN A 69 -19.80 -40.93 -61.57
CA GLN A 69 -19.59 -39.53 -61.17
C GLN A 69 -19.32 -39.39 -59.67
N ASP A 70 -19.92 -40.25 -58.83
CA ASP A 70 -19.65 -40.25 -57.38
C ASP A 70 -18.21 -40.68 -57.06
N PHE A 71 -17.53 -41.45 -57.94
CA PHE A 71 -16.11 -41.79 -57.76
C PHE A 71 -15.17 -40.64 -58.13
N ILE A 72 -15.62 -39.70 -58.96
CA ILE A 72 -14.86 -38.54 -59.39
C ILE A 72 -14.85 -37.48 -58.28
N ASP A 73 -16.03 -37.15 -57.75
CA ASP A 73 -16.20 -36.19 -56.65
C ASP A 73 -16.11 -36.88 -55.29
N TYR A 74 -14.90 -37.14 -54.80
CA TYR A 74 -14.68 -37.94 -53.58
C TYR A 74 -14.92 -37.19 -52.24
N GLY A 75 -16.07 -36.49 -52.13
CA GLY A 75 -16.50 -35.75 -50.94
C GLY A 75 -17.26 -36.59 -49.89
N PRO A 76 -17.60 -36.02 -48.71
CA PRO A 76 -18.25 -36.76 -47.62
C PRO A 76 -19.59 -37.41 -48.01
N LYS A 77 -20.43 -36.70 -48.79
CA LYS A 77 -21.71 -37.21 -49.28
C LYS A 77 -21.54 -38.34 -50.30
N HIS A 78 -20.59 -38.22 -51.22
CA HIS A 78 -20.30 -39.21 -52.25
C HIS A 78 -19.68 -40.48 -51.66
N ARG A 79 -18.78 -40.35 -50.66
CA ARG A 79 -18.25 -41.49 -49.89
C ARG A 79 -19.34 -42.30 -49.21
N SER A 80 -20.34 -41.63 -48.62
CA SER A 80 -21.50 -42.31 -48.03
C SER A 80 -22.32 -43.04 -49.09
N ARG A 81 -22.55 -42.45 -50.28
CA ARG A 81 -23.29 -43.09 -51.38
C ARG A 81 -22.57 -44.32 -51.93
N ILE A 82 -21.27 -44.21 -52.21
CA ILE A 82 -20.44 -45.35 -52.64
C ILE A 82 -20.45 -46.45 -51.57
N GLY A 83 -20.34 -46.08 -50.29
CA GLY A 83 -20.42 -47.00 -49.17
C GLY A 83 -21.76 -47.75 -49.12
N ILE A 84 -22.89 -47.06 -49.33
CA ILE A 84 -24.23 -47.65 -49.38
C ILE A 84 -24.36 -48.60 -50.58
N ILE A 85 -23.99 -48.17 -51.78
CA ILE A 85 -24.08 -48.98 -53.00
C ILE A 85 -23.24 -50.25 -52.86
N SER A 86 -22.02 -50.12 -52.33
CA SER A 86 -21.13 -51.26 -52.08
C SER A 86 -21.68 -52.20 -51.00
N ALA A 87 -22.32 -51.65 -49.95
CA ALA A 87 -22.94 -52.42 -48.86
C ALA A 87 -24.14 -53.25 -49.35
N ILE A 88 -24.96 -52.70 -50.25
CA ILE A 88 -26.13 -53.39 -50.82
C ILE A 88 -25.70 -54.43 -51.86
N SER A 89 -24.68 -54.13 -52.65
CA SER A 89 -24.35 -54.91 -53.85
C SER A 89 -23.51 -56.15 -53.56
N TRP A 90 -22.69 -56.16 -52.50
CA TRP A 90 -21.77 -57.27 -52.27
C TRP A 90 -22.44 -58.64 -52.03
N PRO A 91 -23.54 -58.77 -51.25
CA PRO A 91 -24.15 -60.08 -51.02
C PRO A 91 -24.81 -60.67 -52.29
N PRO A 92 -25.61 -59.92 -53.08
CA PRO A 92 -26.15 -60.40 -54.35
C PRO A 92 -25.06 -60.78 -55.36
N LEU A 93 -24.00 -59.99 -55.47
CA LEU A 93 -22.92 -60.24 -56.44
C LEU A 93 -22.11 -61.49 -56.10
N LEU A 94 -21.81 -61.71 -54.81
CA LEU A 94 -21.18 -62.95 -54.38
C LEU A 94 -22.09 -64.17 -54.61
N MET A 95 -23.39 -64.03 -54.35
CA MET A 95 -24.36 -65.10 -54.58
C MET A 95 -24.46 -65.46 -56.07
N ILE A 96 -24.65 -64.47 -56.96
CA ILE A 96 -24.67 -64.69 -58.42
C ILE A 96 -23.35 -65.28 -58.90
N GLY A 97 -22.22 -64.80 -58.38
CA GLY A 97 -20.90 -65.27 -58.76
C GLY A 97 -20.65 -66.75 -58.46
N MET A 98 -21.42 -67.35 -57.54
CA MET A 98 -21.27 -68.78 -57.22
C MET A 98 -21.63 -69.71 -58.38
N ASN A 99 -22.40 -69.23 -59.35
CA ASN A 99 -22.71 -69.97 -60.57
C ASN A 99 -21.47 -70.22 -61.45
N ALA A 100 -20.35 -69.53 -61.22
CA ALA A 100 -19.06 -69.81 -61.88
C ALA A 100 -18.62 -71.27 -61.69
N PHE A 101 -18.97 -71.87 -60.55
CA PHE A 101 -18.60 -73.23 -60.20
C PHE A 101 -19.59 -74.28 -60.73
N SER A 102 -20.71 -73.87 -61.34
CA SER A 102 -21.62 -74.79 -62.02
C SER A 102 -20.95 -75.39 -63.26
N THR A 103 -21.13 -76.69 -63.50
CA THR A 103 -20.48 -77.42 -64.62
C THR A 103 -21.28 -77.39 -65.93
N ASN A 104 -22.47 -76.78 -65.94
CA ASN A 104 -23.42 -76.85 -67.05
C ASN A 104 -23.31 -75.68 -68.05
N GLU A 105 -22.40 -74.73 -67.82
CA GLU A 105 -22.33 -73.48 -68.59
C GLU A 105 -21.06 -73.34 -69.43
N GLU A 106 -21.16 -72.56 -70.51
CA GLU A 106 -20.04 -72.24 -71.40
C GLU A 106 -18.91 -71.52 -70.64
N MET A 107 -17.66 -71.75 -71.06
CA MET A 107 -16.47 -71.21 -70.40
C MET A 107 -16.50 -69.67 -70.27
N MET A 108 -17.04 -68.96 -71.25
CA MET A 108 -17.17 -67.49 -71.21
C MET A 108 -18.16 -67.02 -70.13
N VAL A 109 -19.26 -67.74 -69.92
CA VAL A 109 -20.27 -67.42 -68.89
C VAL A 109 -19.70 -67.63 -67.49
N ARG A 110 -18.93 -68.72 -67.30
CA ARG A 110 -18.26 -69.02 -66.01
C ARG A 110 -17.24 -67.96 -65.63
N ILE A 111 -16.48 -67.43 -66.60
CA ILE A 111 -15.56 -66.30 -66.37
C ILE A 111 -16.34 -65.06 -65.92
N GLY A 112 -17.50 -64.78 -66.53
CA GLY A 112 -18.39 -63.68 -66.12
C GLY A 112 -18.84 -63.81 -64.66
N TYR A 113 -19.29 -64.99 -64.24
CA TYR A 113 -19.64 -65.23 -62.83
C TYR A 113 -18.41 -65.14 -61.90
N GLY A 114 -17.23 -65.58 -62.34
CA GLY A 114 -15.99 -65.42 -61.58
C GLY A 114 -15.62 -63.95 -61.34
N LEU A 115 -15.84 -63.07 -62.33
CA LEU A 115 -15.66 -61.62 -62.17
C LEU A 115 -16.64 -61.03 -61.14
N MET A 116 -17.89 -61.53 -61.08
CA MET A 116 -18.86 -61.08 -60.07
C MET A 116 -18.42 -61.41 -58.64
N ILE A 117 -17.73 -62.53 -58.41
CA ILE A 117 -17.11 -62.83 -57.11
C ILE A 117 -16.06 -61.77 -56.76
N GLY A 118 -15.19 -61.44 -57.73
CA GLY A 118 -14.17 -60.40 -57.56
C GLY A 118 -14.77 -59.04 -57.20
N ILE A 119 -15.82 -58.63 -57.92
CA ILE A 119 -16.52 -57.36 -57.68
C ILE A 119 -17.27 -57.38 -56.33
N GLY A 120 -17.87 -58.51 -55.96
CA GLY A 120 -18.52 -58.67 -54.66
C GLY A 120 -17.52 -58.50 -53.51
N TYR A 121 -16.34 -59.13 -53.62
CA TYR A 121 -15.29 -58.99 -52.61
C TYR A 121 -14.73 -57.58 -52.50
N THR A 122 -14.46 -56.90 -53.62
CA THR A 122 -13.97 -55.52 -53.61
C THR A 122 -15.03 -54.55 -53.06
N SER A 123 -16.32 -54.80 -53.32
CA SER A 123 -17.43 -54.03 -52.75
C SER A 123 -17.49 -54.19 -51.23
N TYR A 124 -17.36 -55.40 -50.70
CA TYR A 124 -17.29 -55.65 -49.26
C TYR A 124 -16.11 -54.92 -48.60
N SER A 125 -14.92 -55.03 -49.20
CA SER A 125 -13.71 -54.34 -48.72
C SER A 125 -13.89 -52.82 -48.72
N THR A 126 -14.48 -52.27 -49.78
CA THR A 126 -14.72 -50.82 -49.92
C THR A 126 -15.72 -50.30 -48.89
N MET A 127 -16.82 -51.03 -48.68
CA MET A 127 -17.81 -50.69 -47.65
C MET A 127 -17.21 -50.73 -46.24
N SER A 128 -16.36 -51.72 -45.94
CA SER A 128 -15.69 -51.83 -44.65
C SER A 128 -14.72 -50.69 -44.34
N LYS A 129 -14.24 -49.95 -45.36
CA LYS A 129 -13.33 -48.81 -45.21
C LYS A 129 -14.05 -47.44 -45.22
N LEU A 130 -15.15 -47.33 -45.96
CA LEU A 130 -15.87 -46.07 -46.14
C LEU A 130 -16.85 -45.77 -45.01
N LEU A 131 -17.58 -46.79 -44.53
CA LEU A 131 -18.59 -46.65 -43.49
C LEU A 131 -18.01 -47.07 -42.12
N THR A 132 -16.96 -46.40 -41.68
CA THR A 132 -16.30 -46.61 -40.38
C THR A 132 -16.07 -45.31 -39.63
N GLY A 133 -15.96 -45.38 -38.30
CA GLY A 133 -15.55 -44.26 -37.44
C GLY A 133 -16.56 -43.97 -36.34
N THR A 134 -17.83 -43.72 -36.67
CA THR A 134 -18.89 -43.45 -35.69
C THR A 134 -19.80 -44.65 -35.48
N ILE A 135 -20.34 -44.82 -34.26
CA ILE A 135 -21.31 -45.88 -33.94
C ILE A 135 -22.54 -45.77 -34.86
N GLN A 136 -22.98 -44.55 -35.17
CA GLN A 136 -24.08 -44.31 -36.11
C GLN A 136 -23.75 -44.81 -37.53
N ALA A 137 -22.53 -44.58 -38.03
CA ALA A 137 -22.12 -45.07 -39.34
C ALA A 137 -22.04 -46.60 -39.39
N VAL A 138 -21.56 -47.26 -38.32
CA VAL A 138 -21.49 -48.73 -38.23
C VAL A 138 -22.89 -49.35 -38.13
N ARG A 139 -23.79 -48.75 -37.34
CA ARG A 139 -25.20 -49.18 -37.26
C ARG A 139 -25.94 -48.99 -38.58
N PHE A 140 -25.76 -47.83 -39.21
CA PHE A 140 -26.36 -47.54 -40.52
C PHE A 140 -25.86 -48.52 -41.58
N ARG A 141 -24.57 -48.85 -41.57
CA ARG A 141 -23.98 -49.88 -42.43
C ARG A 141 -24.62 -51.24 -42.23
N GLY A 142 -24.80 -51.69 -40.99
CA GLY A 142 -25.52 -52.93 -40.68
C GLY A 142 -26.95 -52.94 -41.23
N ILE A 143 -27.69 -51.84 -41.08
CA ILE A 143 -29.06 -51.69 -41.63
C ILE A 143 -29.08 -51.80 -43.16
N ILE A 144 -28.14 -51.15 -43.84
CA ILE A 144 -28.08 -51.19 -45.31
C ILE A 144 -27.64 -52.57 -45.83
N GLN A 145 -26.76 -53.27 -45.12
CA GLN A 145 -26.38 -54.65 -45.46
C GLN A 145 -27.53 -55.64 -45.31
N PHE A 146 -28.51 -55.39 -44.44
CA PHE A 146 -29.74 -56.20 -44.39
C PHE A 146 -30.50 -56.14 -45.71
N VAL A 147 -30.55 -54.96 -46.37
CA VAL A 147 -31.18 -54.81 -47.68
C VAL A 147 -30.45 -55.68 -48.71
N GLY A 148 -29.11 -55.59 -48.77
CA GLY A 148 -28.31 -56.43 -49.67
C GLY A 148 -28.46 -57.93 -49.39
N SER A 149 -28.45 -58.34 -48.13
CA SER A 149 -28.63 -59.75 -47.71
C SER A 149 -30.02 -60.29 -48.08
N THR A 150 -31.05 -59.45 -47.95
CA THR A 150 -32.42 -59.77 -48.38
C THR A 150 -32.49 -59.91 -49.89
N SER A 151 -31.86 -59.01 -50.65
CA SER A 151 -31.78 -59.12 -52.11
C SER A 151 -31.05 -60.39 -52.58
N ALA A 152 -29.96 -60.79 -51.91
CA ALA A 152 -29.25 -62.03 -52.22
C ALA A 152 -30.13 -63.27 -51.96
N THR A 153 -30.89 -63.25 -50.86
CA THR A 153 -31.82 -64.33 -50.52
C THR A 153 -32.98 -64.41 -51.52
N ALA A 154 -33.51 -63.26 -51.95
CA ALA A 154 -34.55 -63.20 -52.97
C ALA A 154 -34.07 -63.78 -54.31
N LEU A 155 -32.83 -63.48 -54.71
CA LEU A 155 -32.22 -64.06 -55.91
C LEU A 155 -32.03 -65.57 -55.81
N LEU A 156 -31.56 -66.05 -54.65
CA LEU A 156 -31.41 -67.48 -54.37
C LEU A 156 -32.75 -68.24 -54.48
N ILE A 157 -33.84 -67.65 -54.00
CA ILE A 157 -35.19 -68.24 -54.10
C ILE A 157 -35.70 -68.19 -55.54
N SER A 158 -35.44 -67.09 -56.26
CA SER A 158 -35.93 -66.91 -57.63
C SER A 158 -35.28 -67.85 -58.63
N ASN A 159 -33.98 -68.15 -58.47
CA ASN A 159 -33.21 -69.02 -59.35
C ASN A 159 -32.32 -69.94 -58.50
N PRO A 160 -32.87 -71.05 -57.95
CA PRO A 160 -32.10 -71.93 -57.08
C PRO A 160 -31.07 -72.73 -57.90
N PRO A 161 -29.76 -72.59 -57.61
CA PRO A 161 -28.73 -73.40 -58.25
C PRO A 161 -28.79 -74.86 -57.75
N GLU A 162 -28.32 -75.80 -58.57
CA GLU A 162 -28.34 -77.24 -58.23
C GLU A 162 -27.01 -77.71 -57.61
N GLY A 163 -27.08 -78.77 -56.79
CA GLY A 163 -25.92 -79.45 -56.23
C GLY A 163 -25.17 -78.67 -55.14
N ILE A 164 -23.83 -78.80 -55.12
CA ILE A 164 -22.96 -78.20 -54.08
C ILE A 164 -23.08 -76.66 -54.05
N VAL A 165 -23.35 -76.04 -55.20
CA VAL A 165 -23.49 -74.58 -55.36
C VAL A 165 -24.69 -74.03 -54.57
N MET A 166 -25.73 -74.84 -54.37
CA MET A 166 -26.89 -74.48 -53.54
C MET A 166 -26.48 -74.28 -52.08
N TYR A 167 -25.78 -75.27 -51.51
CA TYR A 167 -25.36 -75.24 -50.11
C TYR A 167 -24.38 -74.10 -49.83
N THR A 168 -23.46 -73.82 -50.76
CA THR A 168 -22.53 -72.68 -50.64
C THR A 168 -23.24 -71.34 -50.75
N SER A 169 -24.25 -71.22 -51.63
CA SER A 169 -25.04 -69.98 -51.79
C SER A 169 -25.92 -69.70 -50.57
N ILE A 170 -26.51 -70.74 -49.96
CA ILE A 170 -27.21 -70.64 -48.67
C ILE A 170 -26.24 -70.18 -47.58
N GLY A 171 -25.03 -70.75 -47.54
CA GLY A 171 -23.98 -70.36 -46.61
C GLY A 171 -23.61 -68.87 -46.72
N ILE A 172 -23.47 -68.33 -47.93
CA ILE A 172 -23.19 -66.91 -48.17
C ILE A 172 -24.32 -66.02 -47.65
N CYS A 173 -25.59 -66.39 -47.89
CA CYS A 173 -26.72 -65.62 -47.39
C CYS A 173 -26.74 -65.57 -45.86
N ILE A 174 -26.50 -66.71 -45.19
CA ILE A 174 -26.40 -66.78 -43.73
C ILE A 174 -25.24 -65.90 -43.21
N ILE A 175 -24.08 -65.98 -43.84
CA ILE A 175 -22.91 -65.16 -43.48
C ILE A 175 -23.23 -63.67 -43.63
N ALA A 176 -23.91 -63.27 -44.70
CA ALA A 176 -24.30 -61.89 -44.94
C ALA A 176 -25.24 -61.35 -43.85
N PHE A 177 -26.20 -62.16 -43.37
CA PHE A 177 -27.04 -61.80 -42.23
C PHE A 177 -26.27 -61.72 -40.91
N ILE A 178 -25.34 -62.66 -40.64
CA ILE A 178 -24.51 -62.62 -39.43
C ILE A 178 -23.68 -61.33 -39.37
N ILE A 179 -23.05 -60.96 -40.49
CA ILE A 179 -22.27 -59.72 -40.60
C ILE A 179 -23.18 -58.50 -40.38
N SER A 180 -24.36 -58.48 -40.99
CA SER A 180 -25.34 -57.39 -40.85
C SER A 180 -25.80 -57.20 -39.39
N ILE A 181 -26.07 -58.31 -38.69
CA ILE A 181 -26.45 -58.30 -37.26
C ILE A 181 -25.31 -57.79 -36.40
N TYR A 182 -24.09 -58.27 -36.63
CA TYR A 182 -22.92 -57.87 -35.86
C TYR A 182 -22.65 -56.36 -35.97
N ASP A 183 -22.72 -55.81 -37.18
CA ASP A 183 -22.55 -54.37 -37.43
C ASP A 183 -23.70 -53.53 -36.84
N THR A 184 -24.93 -54.04 -36.84
CA THR A 184 -26.08 -53.35 -36.23
C THR A 184 -25.99 -53.31 -34.70
N VAL A 185 -25.46 -54.35 -34.07
CA VAL A 185 -25.36 -54.45 -32.61
C VAL A 185 -24.19 -53.62 -32.06
N GLY A 186 -23.10 -53.44 -32.81
CA GLY A 186 -22.02 -52.46 -32.59
C GLY A 186 -21.45 -52.35 -31.17
N LYS A 187 -20.23 -52.86 -30.92
CA LYS A 187 -19.49 -52.61 -29.67
C LYS A 187 -19.15 -51.12 -29.53
N ASP A 188 -19.70 -50.46 -28.51
CA ASP A 188 -19.24 -49.15 -28.02
C ASP A 188 -17.80 -49.30 -27.47
N PRO A 189 -16.78 -48.67 -28.08
CA PRO A 189 -15.40 -48.79 -27.64
C PRO A 189 -15.16 -48.20 -26.24
N ASP A 190 -15.97 -47.22 -25.81
CA ASP A 190 -15.78 -46.49 -24.55
C ASP A 190 -16.69 -46.99 -23.41
N LYS A 191 -17.38 -48.13 -23.59
CA LYS A 191 -18.30 -48.70 -22.60
C LYS A 191 -17.65 -48.88 -21.22
N ALA A 192 -16.38 -49.28 -21.19
CA ALA A 192 -15.62 -49.46 -19.94
C ALA A 192 -15.35 -48.11 -19.25
N ALA A 193 -15.00 -47.07 -20.01
CA ALA A 193 -14.75 -45.72 -19.50
C ALA A 193 -16.03 -45.08 -18.94
N ARG A 194 -17.15 -45.21 -19.67
CA ARG A 194 -18.48 -44.76 -19.22
C ARG A 194 -18.93 -45.41 -17.92
N ARG A 195 -18.63 -46.71 -17.74
CA ARG A 195 -18.93 -47.44 -16.50
C ARG A 195 -18.10 -46.91 -15.33
N LYS A 196 -16.80 -46.66 -15.52
CA LYS A 196 -15.92 -46.07 -14.49
C LYS A 196 -16.39 -44.67 -14.10
N PHE A 197 -16.68 -43.82 -15.10
CA PHE A 197 -17.24 -42.49 -14.87
C PHE A 197 -18.53 -42.54 -14.05
N LYS A 198 -19.48 -43.42 -14.40
CA LYS A 198 -20.75 -43.57 -13.66
C LYS A 198 -20.52 -43.89 -12.18
N VAL A 199 -19.66 -44.85 -11.87
CA VAL A 199 -19.36 -45.24 -10.48
C VAL A 199 -18.69 -44.11 -9.72
N ALA A 200 -17.70 -43.44 -10.32
CA ALA A 200 -17.02 -42.29 -9.71
C ALA A 200 -18.00 -41.14 -9.42
N ARG A 201 -18.89 -40.84 -10.37
CA ARG A 201 -19.93 -39.82 -10.22
C ARG A 201 -20.87 -40.12 -9.06
N GLU A 202 -21.40 -41.34 -8.98
CA GLU A 202 -22.29 -41.77 -7.88
C GLU A 202 -21.59 -41.69 -6.52
N SER A 203 -20.31 -42.08 -6.44
CA SER A 203 -19.53 -41.96 -5.20
C SER A 203 -19.30 -40.50 -4.78
N LEU A 204 -19.03 -39.61 -5.74
CA LEU A 204 -18.84 -38.19 -5.48
C LEU A 204 -20.15 -37.51 -5.05
N GLU A 205 -21.27 -37.86 -5.69
CA GLU A 205 -22.60 -37.36 -5.35
C GLU A 205 -22.97 -37.72 -3.91
N LEU A 206 -22.74 -38.97 -3.49
CA LEU A 206 -22.93 -39.40 -2.10
C LEU A 206 -22.03 -38.62 -1.13
N LYS A 207 -20.75 -38.43 -1.46
CA LYS A 207 -19.81 -37.66 -0.63
C LYS A 207 -20.24 -36.20 -0.47
N ILE A 208 -20.73 -35.56 -1.54
CA ILE A 208 -21.25 -34.18 -1.48
C ILE A 208 -22.50 -34.10 -0.58
N LEU A 209 -23.40 -35.08 -0.66
CA LEU A 209 -24.60 -35.13 0.19
C LEU A 209 -24.23 -35.33 1.67
N GLU A 210 -23.26 -36.20 1.96
CA GLU A 210 -22.76 -36.42 3.32
C GLU A 210 -22.13 -35.15 3.91
N LEU A 211 -21.27 -34.46 3.14
CA LEU A 211 -20.65 -33.21 3.55
C LEU A 211 -21.67 -32.10 3.79
N ARG A 212 -22.70 -31.98 2.94
CA ARG A 212 -23.81 -31.05 3.16
C ARG A 212 -24.62 -31.38 4.41
N ALA A 213 -24.82 -32.67 4.72
CA ALA A 213 -25.48 -33.08 5.96
C ALA A 213 -24.64 -32.75 7.21
N GLN A 214 -23.30 -32.73 7.08
CA GLN A 214 -22.38 -32.27 8.11
C GLN A 214 -22.24 -30.75 8.19
N GLY A 215 -22.91 -29.99 7.31
CA GLY A 215 -22.88 -28.53 7.28
C GLY A 215 -21.74 -27.91 6.47
N VAL A 216 -20.93 -28.71 5.78
CA VAL A 216 -19.84 -28.21 4.92
C VAL A 216 -20.40 -27.74 3.58
N GLN A 217 -20.16 -26.48 3.23
CA GLN A 217 -20.57 -25.94 1.93
C GLN A 217 -19.57 -26.31 0.83
N VAL A 218 -20.04 -27.09 -0.14
CA VAL A 218 -19.24 -27.63 -1.27
C VAL A 218 -19.89 -27.28 -2.61
N ASP A 219 -20.33 -26.02 -2.76
CA ASP A 219 -21.14 -25.59 -3.93
C ASP A 219 -20.33 -25.56 -5.24
N GLN A 220 -19.05 -25.22 -5.17
CA GLN A 220 -18.16 -25.30 -6.33
C GLN A 220 -18.01 -26.76 -6.81
N ALA A 221 -17.75 -27.69 -5.89
CA ALA A 221 -17.71 -29.12 -6.20
C ALA A 221 -19.06 -29.65 -6.74
N ALA A 222 -20.19 -29.18 -6.21
CA ALA A 222 -21.52 -29.54 -6.71
C ALA A 222 -21.76 -29.02 -8.14
N SER A 223 -21.32 -27.79 -8.45
CA SER A 223 -21.36 -27.25 -9.82
C SER A 223 -20.47 -28.05 -10.78
N LEU A 224 -19.27 -28.43 -10.35
CA LEU A 224 -18.37 -29.27 -11.15
C LEU A 224 -18.96 -30.67 -11.38
N LEU A 225 -19.64 -31.27 -10.39
CA LEU A 225 -20.36 -32.54 -10.54
C LEU A 225 -21.49 -32.43 -11.57
N GLN A 226 -22.24 -31.32 -11.57
CA GLN A 226 -23.29 -31.08 -12.56
C GLN A 226 -22.71 -30.96 -13.98
N ASN A 227 -21.67 -30.14 -14.15
CA ASN A 227 -20.98 -30.00 -15.44
C ASN A 227 -20.39 -31.33 -15.92
N ALA A 228 -19.78 -32.10 -15.00
CA ALA A 228 -19.27 -33.44 -15.29
C ALA A 228 -20.39 -34.39 -15.75
N THR A 229 -21.59 -34.26 -15.18
CA THR A 229 -22.76 -35.07 -15.57
C THR A 229 -23.23 -34.76 -16.99
N GLU A 230 -23.25 -33.48 -17.38
CA GLU A 230 -23.66 -33.04 -18.72
C GLU A 230 -22.69 -33.51 -19.81
N VAL A 231 -21.38 -33.40 -19.56
CA VAL A 231 -20.33 -33.70 -20.56
C VAL A 231 -19.88 -35.16 -20.51
N GLY A 232 -19.85 -35.79 -19.33
CA GLY A 232 -19.20 -37.09 -19.10
C GLY A 232 -19.87 -38.29 -19.76
N TYR A 233 -21.16 -38.19 -20.12
CA TYR A 233 -21.82 -39.17 -20.97
C TYR A 233 -21.54 -38.96 -22.46
N ALA A 234 -21.07 -37.80 -22.91
CA ALA A 234 -20.59 -37.62 -24.28
C ALA A 234 -19.11 -38.00 -24.38
N ASP A 235 -18.27 -37.41 -23.52
CA ASP A 235 -16.84 -37.70 -23.39
C ASP A 235 -16.50 -38.16 -21.96
N PRO A 236 -16.30 -39.47 -21.74
CA PRO A 236 -15.97 -40.00 -20.42
C PRO A 236 -14.64 -39.51 -19.86
N LYS A 237 -13.67 -39.13 -20.71
CA LYS A 237 -12.35 -38.68 -20.25
C LYS A 237 -12.46 -37.28 -19.64
N GLU A 238 -13.11 -36.37 -20.35
CA GLU A 238 -13.36 -35.01 -19.87
C GLU A 238 -14.24 -35.02 -18.62
N GLY A 239 -15.31 -35.82 -18.60
CA GLY A 239 -16.13 -36.00 -17.41
C GLY A 239 -15.34 -36.48 -16.20
N THR A 240 -14.40 -37.43 -16.38
CA THR A 240 -13.55 -37.92 -15.28
C THR A 240 -12.60 -36.84 -14.75
N ILE A 241 -12.07 -35.97 -15.62
CA ILE A 241 -11.22 -34.85 -15.19
C ILE A 241 -12.02 -33.88 -14.33
N LEU A 242 -13.26 -33.54 -14.72
CA LEU A 242 -14.13 -32.67 -13.94
C LEU A 242 -14.50 -33.27 -12.57
N LEU A 243 -14.73 -34.60 -12.50
CA LEU A 243 -14.94 -35.28 -11.22
C LEU A 243 -13.70 -35.21 -10.31
N ASN A 244 -12.50 -35.36 -10.86
CA ASN A 244 -11.27 -35.23 -10.08
C ASN A 244 -11.08 -33.79 -9.57
N LEU A 245 -11.34 -32.77 -10.40
CA LEU A 245 -11.31 -31.37 -9.96
C LEU A 245 -12.31 -31.10 -8.83
N ALA A 246 -13.50 -31.69 -8.89
CA ALA A 246 -14.48 -31.60 -7.82
C ALA A 246 -14.01 -32.31 -6.54
N LEU A 247 -13.32 -33.44 -6.66
CA LEU A 247 -12.72 -34.14 -5.51
C LEU A 247 -11.61 -33.31 -4.86
N ASP A 248 -10.69 -32.75 -5.65
CA ASP A 248 -9.61 -31.89 -5.16
C ASP A 248 -10.17 -30.65 -4.43
N ASP A 249 -11.24 -30.06 -4.98
CA ASP A 249 -11.93 -28.92 -4.36
C ASP A 249 -12.59 -29.29 -3.03
N ILE A 250 -13.22 -30.47 -2.94
CA ILE A 250 -13.74 -31.03 -1.69
C ILE A 250 -12.61 -31.22 -0.67
N GLU A 251 -11.50 -31.85 -1.06
CA GLU A 251 -10.39 -32.12 -0.15
C GLU A 251 -9.81 -30.82 0.40
N ARG A 252 -9.62 -29.81 -0.45
CA ARG A 252 -9.17 -28.48 -0.05
C ARG A 252 -10.15 -27.81 0.92
N THR A 253 -11.46 -27.89 0.63
CA THR A 253 -12.50 -27.27 1.46
C THR A 253 -12.59 -27.93 2.83
N VAL A 254 -12.51 -29.26 2.89
CA VAL A 254 -12.51 -30.03 4.14
C VAL A 254 -11.25 -29.72 4.96
N ALA A 255 -10.08 -29.68 4.33
CA ALA A 255 -8.84 -29.29 5.00
C ALA A 255 -8.92 -27.87 5.58
N MET A 256 -9.38 -26.90 4.78
CA MET A 256 -9.54 -25.52 5.23
C MET A 256 -10.56 -25.38 6.35
N SER A 257 -11.67 -26.13 6.31
CA SER A 257 -12.65 -26.16 7.39
C SER A 257 -12.07 -26.70 8.70
N SER A 258 -11.22 -27.73 8.64
CA SER A 258 -10.54 -28.29 9.81
C SER A 258 -9.53 -27.30 10.41
N ASP A 259 -8.71 -26.67 9.55
CA ASP A 259 -7.74 -25.67 10.00
C ASP A 259 -8.44 -24.48 10.66
N ILE A 260 -9.59 -24.06 10.11
CA ILE A 260 -10.39 -22.95 10.65
C ILE A 260 -11.05 -23.33 11.97
N SER A 261 -11.49 -24.57 12.17
CA SER A 261 -12.01 -25.00 13.48
C SER A 261 -10.92 -24.98 14.55
N ASP A 262 -9.69 -25.39 14.22
CA ASP A 262 -8.57 -25.33 15.17
C ASP A 262 -8.23 -23.88 15.53
N ILE A 263 -8.23 -22.97 14.54
CA ILE A 263 -8.07 -21.54 14.77
C ILE A 263 -9.20 -21.03 15.68
N ARG A 264 -10.45 -21.38 15.38
CA ARG A 264 -11.61 -20.95 16.18
C ARG A 264 -11.47 -21.36 17.64
N ASP A 265 -11.04 -22.59 17.93
CA ASP A 265 -10.91 -23.08 19.29
C ASP A 265 -9.80 -22.35 20.07
N ASP A 266 -8.66 -22.08 19.43
CA ASP A 266 -7.59 -21.25 20.00
C ASP A 266 -8.08 -19.81 20.26
N VAL A 267 -8.80 -19.21 19.32
CA VAL A 267 -9.40 -17.87 19.49
C VAL A 267 -10.45 -17.87 20.60
N TYR A 268 -11.29 -18.89 20.68
CA TYR A 268 -12.27 -19.05 21.75
C TYR A 268 -11.58 -19.06 23.12
N SER A 269 -10.48 -19.80 23.26
CA SER A 269 -9.69 -19.82 24.51
C SER A 269 -9.10 -18.46 24.87
N ALA A 270 -8.66 -17.67 23.87
CA ALA A 270 -8.15 -16.32 24.09
C ALA A 270 -9.29 -15.36 24.48
N VAL A 271 -10.43 -15.43 23.80
CA VAL A 271 -11.62 -14.60 24.10
C VAL A 271 -12.16 -14.92 25.50
N GLN A 272 -12.19 -16.19 25.90
CA GLN A 272 -12.61 -16.58 27.25
C GLN A 272 -11.69 -15.99 28.32
N ARG A 273 -10.36 -16.11 28.13
CA ARG A 273 -9.39 -15.47 29.05
C ARG A 273 -9.53 -13.96 29.11
N ALA A 274 -9.81 -13.31 27.98
CA ALA A 274 -10.08 -11.88 27.95
C ALA A 274 -11.37 -11.52 28.70
N ASP A 275 -12.43 -12.33 28.57
CA ASP A 275 -13.70 -12.13 29.27
C ASP A 275 -13.58 -12.35 30.79
N ASP A 276 -12.72 -13.28 31.22
CA ASP A 276 -12.39 -13.48 32.63
C ASP A 276 -11.68 -12.26 33.25
N ILE A 277 -10.84 -11.57 32.47
CA ILE A 277 -10.11 -10.36 32.89
C ILE A 277 -11.04 -9.14 32.87
N ALA A 278 -11.80 -8.97 31.79
CA ALA A 278 -12.65 -7.79 31.57
C ALA A 278 -14.06 -8.20 31.09
N PRO A 279 -14.97 -8.60 31.99
CA PRO A 279 -16.30 -9.09 31.62
C PRO A 279 -17.18 -8.07 30.88
N THR A 280 -16.86 -6.78 31.01
CA THR A 280 -17.56 -5.68 30.36
C THR A 280 -17.12 -5.47 28.90
N ALA A 281 -15.92 -5.93 28.52
CA ALA A 281 -15.36 -5.76 27.19
C ALA A 281 -15.84 -6.88 26.24
N LYS A 282 -16.96 -6.63 25.55
CA LYS A 282 -17.67 -7.66 24.76
C LYS A 282 -17.32 -7.64 23.27
N ARG A 283 -16.46 -6.74 22.79
CA ARG A 283 -16.16 -6.62 21.35
C ARG A 283 -15.51 -7.89 20.79
N ALA A 284 -14.53 -8.47 21.50
CA ALA A 284 -13.86 -9.68 21.05
C ALA A 284 -14.87 -10.85 20.90
N GLN A 285 -15.77 -11.00 21.87
CA GLN A 285 -16.85 -12.00 21.83
C GLN A 285 -17.84 -11.75 20.66
N LYS A 286 -18.21 -10.48 20.41
CA LYS A 286 -19.08 -10.13 19.27
C LYS A 286 -18.44 -10.49 17.94
N ILE A 287 -17.15 -10.21 17.75
CA ILE A 287 -16.42 -10.55 16.52
C ILE A 287 -16.32 -12.07 16.35
N LEU A 288 -16.03 -12.81 17.42
CA LEU A 288 -16.04 -14.28 17.41
C LEU A 288 -17.40 -14.83 16.98
N SER A 289 -18.49 -14.34 17.58
CA SER A 289 -19.85 -14.76 17.20
C SER A 289 -20.22 -14.42 15.76
N GLN A 290 -19.64 -13.36 15.20
CA GLN A 290 -19.81 -13.04 13.79
C GLN A 290 -19.03 -14.02 12.91
N GLY A 291 -17.79 -14.35 13.28
CA GLY A 291 -17.01 -15.39 12.61
C GLY A 291 -17.70 -16.74 12.61
N ASP A 292 -18.34 -17.12 13.72
CA ASP A 292 -19.14 -18.34 13.82
C ASP A 292 -20.30 -18.35 12.81
N ARG A 293 -21.02 -17.23 12.68
CA ARG A 293 -22.09 -17.09 11.67
C ARG A 293 -21.56 -17.18 10.24
N GLU A 294 -20.44 -16.52 9.92
CA GLU A 294 -19.87 -16.60 8.56
C GLU A 294 -19.38 -18.02 8.24
N MET A 295 -18.87 -18.75 9.24
CA MET A 295 -18.48 -20.15 9.11
C MET A 295 -19.69 -21.04 8.82
N GLU A 296 -20.81 -20.85 9.54
CA GLU A 296 -22.08 -21.55 9.29
C GLU A 296 -22.66 -21.22 7.90
N LEU A 297 -22.46 -19.98 7.43
CA LEU A 297 -22.83 -19.54 6.08
C LEU A 297 -21.84 -20.00 5.00
N GLY A 298 -20.78 -20.73 5.35
CA GLY A 298 -19.77 -21.30 4.44
C GLY A 298 -18.73 -20.33 3.92
N SER A 299 -18.71 -19.09 4.39
CA SER A 299 -17.68 -18.08 4.08
C SER A 299 -16.44 -18.28 4.94
N LEU A 300 -15.74 -19.40 4.70
CA LEU A 300 -14.60 -19.85 5.51
C LEU A 300 -13.47 -18.80 5.61
N ARG A 301 -13.18 -18.07 4.53
CA ARG A 301 -12.10 -17.06 4.52
C ARG A 301 -12.46 -15.80 5.31
N GLU A 302 -13.73 -15.40 5.29
CA GLU A 302 -14.20 -14.26 6.10
C GLU A 302 -14.26 -14.64 7.58
N ALA A 303 -14.70 -15.86 7.89
CA ALA A 303 -14.64 -16.43 9.23
C ALA A 303 -13.22 -16.43 9.80
N GLU A 304 -12.22 -16.91 9.04
CA GLU A 304 -10.82 -16.89 9.46
C GLU A 304 -10.32 -15.47 9.77
N MET A 305 -10.64 -14.50 8.92
CA MET A 305 -10.27 -13.09 9.12
C MET A 305 -10.89 -12.54 10.41
N LEU A 306 -12.16 -12.84 10.67
CA LEU A 306 -12.87 -12.44 11.88
C LEU A 306 -12.26 -13.10 13.12
N PHE A 307 -11.94 -14.39 13.08
CA PHE A 307 -11.28 -15.09 14.19
C PHE A 307 -9.92 -14.46 14.50
N ARG A 308 -9.07 -14.20 13.51
CA ARG A 308 -7.79 -13.51 13.72
C ARG A 308 -7.98 -12.14 14.36
N LYS A 309 -8.96 -11.36 13.90
CA LYS A 309 -9.28 -10.04 14.46
C LYS A 309 -9.80 -10.12 15.90
N ALA A 310 -10.65 -11.10 16.20
CA ALA A 310 -11.12 -11.36 17.57
C ALA A 310 -9.94 -11.72 18.49
N LYS A 311 -9.00 -12.54 18.00
CA LYS A 311 -7.78 -12.90 18.75
C LYS A 311 -6.92 -11.70 19.07
N THR A 312 -6.70 -10.80 18.10
CA THR A 312 -5.92 -9.57 18.33
C THR A 312 -6.54 -8.73 19.45
N HIS A 313 -7.85 -8.47 19.39
CA HIS A 313 -8.54 -7.71 20.43
C HIS A 313 -8.55 -8.43 21.79
N ALA A 314 -8.72 -9.75 21.82
CA ALA A 314 -8.63 -10.52 23.05
C ALA A 314 -7.24 -10.43 23.68
N ASN A 315 -6.18 -10.54 22.87
CA ASN A 315 -4.81 -10.43 23.35
C ASN A 315 -4.48 -9.02 23.87
N GLU A 316 -5.00 -7.96 23.23
CA GLU A 316 -4.87 -6.58 23.74
C GLU A 316 -5.47 -6.45 25.15
N ILE A 317 -6.65 -7.03 25.39
CA ILE A 317 -7.28 -7.05 26.71
C ILE A 317 -6.42 -7.86 27.70
N ILE A 318 -5.99 -9.06 27.32
CA ILE A 318 -5.17 -9.93 28.18
C ILE A 318 -3.87 -9.24 28.60
N GLU A 319 -3.21 -8.53 27.70
CA GLU A 319 -1.90 -7.96 27.94
C GLU A 319 -1.95 -6.63 28.70
N TYR A 320 -2.96 -5.79 28.42
CA TYR A 320 -2.97 -4.40 28.86
C TYR A 320 -4.10 -4.04 29.82
N TRP A 321 -5.21 -4.79 29.91
CA TRP A 321 -6.37 -4.33 30.70
C TRP A 321 -6.05 -4.13 32.18
N GLY A 322 -5.53 -5.16 32.85
CA GLY A 322 -5.18 -5.07 34.27
C GLY A 322 -4.10 -4.02 34.55
N LYS A 323 -3.11 -3.89 33.65
CA LYS A 323 -2.07 -2.86 33.76
C LYS A 323 -2.65 -1.46 33.63
N ALA A 324 -3.56 -1.25 32.68
CA ALA A 324 -4.21 0.04 32.48
C ALA A 324 -5.05 0.45 33.70
N GLU A 325 -5.82 -0.48 34.28
CA GLU A 325 -6.57 -0.23 35.52
C GLU A 325 -5.65 0.15 36.69
N GLU A 326 -4.55 -0.57 36.87
CA GLU A 326 -3.55 -0.28 37.90
C GLU A 326 -2.92 1.10 37.70
N THR A 327 -2.46 1.41 36.48
CA THR A 327 -1.84 2.71 36.16
C THR A 327 -2.84 3.87 36.30
N ILE A 328 -4.10 3.69 35.90
CA ILE A 328 -5.16 4.70 36.13
C ILE A 328 -5.38 4.91 37.63
N ALA A 329 -5.43 3.84 38.42
CA ALA A 329 -5.58 3.93 39.86
C ALA A 329 -4.38 4.64 40.52
N GLU A 330 -3.15 4.37 40.06
CA GLU A 330 -1.94 5.07 40.50
C GLU A 330 -1.97 6.56 40.14
N ALA A 331 -2.32 6.90 38.90
CA ALA A 331 -2.46 8.29 38.46
C ALA A 331 -3.53 9.05 39.28
N LYS A 332 -4.66 8.41 39.58
CA LYS A 332 -5.69 8.97 40.46
C LYS A 332 -5.19 9.19 41.89
N ARG A 333 -4.45 8.22 42.45
CA ARG A 333 -3.85 8.35 43.78
C ARG A 333 -2.84 9.50 43.81
N ALA A 334 -1.98 9.61 42.81
CA ALA A 334 -1.02 10.70 42.69
C ALA A 334 -1.71 12.07 42.62
N LEU A 335 -2.80 12.18 41.85
CA LEU A 335 -3.56 13.43 41.74
C LEU A 335 -4.49 13.74 42.93
N SER A 336 -4.63 12.82 43.90
CA SER A 336 -5.53 13.02 45.02
C SER A 336 -5.01 14.13 45.95
N GLY A 337 -5.83 15.16 46.17
CA GLY A 337 -5.43 16.34 46.94
C GLY A 337 -4.61 17.39 46.16
N CYS A 338 -4.26 17.12 44.90
CA CYS A 338 -3.63 18.13 44.04
C CYS A 338 -4.69 19.07 43.46
N GLU A 339 -4.63 20.34 43.85
CA GLU A 339 -5.45 21.42 43.31
C GLU A 339 -4.57 22.47 42.62
N GLY A 340 -5.14 23.17 41.64
CA GLY A 340 -4.42 24.16 40.85
C GLY A 340 -4.58 23.96 39.35
N THR A 341 -4.38 25.05 38.61
CA THR A 341 -4.55 25.09 37.15
C THR A 341 -3.61 24.13 36.40
N GLN A 342 -2.41 23.91 36.93
CA GLN A 342 -1.39 23.03 36.32
C GLN A 342 -1.75 21.53 36.40
N TYR A 343 -2.60 21.11 37.35
CA TYR A 343 -3.05 19.72 37.48
C TYR A 343 -4.27 19.39 36.63
N GLU A 344 -4.98 20.39 36.10
CA GLU A 344 -6.20 20.21 35.31
C GLU A 344 -5.97 19.38 34.02
N PRO A 345 -4.90 19.58 33.24
CA PRO A 345 -4.58 18.71 32.10
C PRO A 345 -4.35 17.25 32.51
N LEU A 346 -3.72 17.01 33.67
CA LEU A 346 -3.46 15.67 34.18
C LEU A 346 -4.76 14.98 34.62
N LYS A 347 -5.67 15.71 35.26
CA LYS A 347 -7.02 15.21 35.59
C LYS A 347 -7.82 14.87 34.32
N ARG A 348 -7.70 15.67 33.27
CA ARG A 348 -8.30 15.35 31.96
C ARG A 348 -7.70 14.10 31.34
N ALA A 349 -6.37 13.95 31.36
CA ALA A 349 -5.72 12.74 30.86
C ALA A 349 -6.21 11.47 31.56
N VAL A 350 -6.45 11.53 32.87
CA VAL A 350 -7.06 10.41 33.62
C VAL A 350 -8.48 10.13 33.15
N ARG A 351 -9.32 11.16 32.98
CA ARG A 351 -10.69 10.97 32.47
C ARG A 351 -10.69 10.40 31.05
N ASP A 352 -9.82 10.91 30.18
CA ASP A 352 -9.71 10.46 28.80
C ASP A 352 -9.22 9.00 28.72
N ALA A 353 -8.36 8.57 29.68
CA ALA A 353 -7.97 7.18 29.83
C ALA A 353 -9.12 6.26 30.31
N GLU A 354 -9.98 6.73 31.22
CA GLU A 354 -11.21 6.01 31.58
C GLU A 354 -12.16 5.87 30.38
N GLU A 355 -12.33 6.92 29.60
CA GLU A 355 -13.11 6.88 28.35
C GLU A 355 -12.48 5.93 27.31
N ALA A 356 -11.16 5.82 27.25
CA ALA A 356 -10.47 4.84 26.40
C ALA A 356 -10.74 3.39 26.85
N LEU A 357 -10.79 3.11 28.16
CA LEU A 357 -11.20 1.79 28.68
C LEU A 357 -12.65 1.45 28.32
N LEU A 358 -13.56 2.43 28.42
CA LEU A 358 -14.96 2.24 28.00
C LEU A 358 -15.10 1.92 26.51
N ARG A 359 -14.16 2.39 25.68
CA ARG A 359 -14.06 2.08 24.25
C ARG A 359 -13.33 0.76 23.96
N GLU A 360 -12.95 0.02 25.00
CA GLU A 360 -12.18 -1.24 24.94
C GLU A 360 -10.78 -1.06 24.32
N ALA A 361 -10.10 0.06 24.61
CA ALA A 361 -8.75 0.38 24.13
C ALA A 361 -7.74 0.49 25.31
N PRO A 362 -7.35 -0.64 25.94
CA PRO A 362 -6.54 -0.61 27.16
C PRO A 362 -5.10 -0.11 26.96
N ALA A 363 -4.48 -0.36 25.80
CA ALA A 363 -3.14 0.14 25.51
C ALA A 363 -3.11 1.69 25.36
N GLU A 364 -4.13 2.26 24.71
CA GLU A 364 -4.31 3.72 24.61
C GLU A 364 -4.53 4.33 26.00
N ALA A 365 -5.41 3.72 26.80
CA ALA A 365 -5.70 4.17 28.15
C ALA A 365 -4.43 4.23 29.03
N MET A 366 -3.62 3.17 29.03
CA MET A 366 -2.35 3.12 29.77
C MET A 366 -1.39 4.22 29.32
N GLY A 367 -1.24 4.42 28.00
CA GLY A 367 -0.31 5.41 27.43
C GLY A 367 -0.64 6.85 27.82
N LEU A 368 -1.91 7.18 28.06
CA LEU A 368 -2.35 8.50 28.48
C LEU A 368 -1.95 8.84 29.93
N VAL A 369 -1.90 7.84 30.81
CA VAL A 369 -1.72 8.07 32.26
C VAL A 369 -0.40 7.62 32.83
N ILE A 370 0.39 6.81 32.12
CA ILE A 370 1.65 6.24 32.64
C ILE A 370 2.65 7.30 33.14
N ALA A 371 2.68 8.47 32.50
CA ALA A 371 3.58 9.56 32.87
C ALA A 371 2.99 10.50 33.95
N VAL A 372 1.70 10.36 34.30
CA VAL A 372 1.02 11.29 35.23
C VAL A 372 1.66 11.30 36.62
N PRO A 373 1.98 10.15 37.27
CA PRO A 373 2.60 10.18 38.59
C PRO A 373 3.92 10.96 38.63
N GLU A 374 4.80 10.74 37.64
CA GLU A 374 6.06 11.46 37.51
C GLU A 374 5.84 12.97 37.29
N HIS A 375 4.87 13.34 36.48
CA HIS A 375 4.52 14.76 36.28
C HIS A 375 3.99 15.41 37.55
N VAL A 376 3.19 14.69 38.35
CA VAL A 376 2.72 15.18 39.65
C VAL A 376 3.88 15.40 40.62
N GLU A 377 4.83 14.47 40.69
CA GLU A 377 6.03 14.61 41.53
C GLU A 377 6.88 15.83 41.11
N ASN A 378 7.08 16.01 39.80
CA ASN A 378 7.79 17.16 39.25
C ASN A 378 7.08 18.49 39.56
N LEU A 379 5.75 18.53 39.48
CA LEU A 379 4.97 19.71 39.88
C LEU A 379 5.01 19.96 41.38
N GLY A 380 5.01 18.91 42.20
CA GLY A 380 5.17 18.99 43.66
C GLY A 380 6.50 19.62 44.05
N SER A 381 7.61 19.15 43.47
CA SER A 381 8.94 19.74 43.70
C SER A 381 9.05 21.17 43.20
N ALA A 382 8.44 21.50 42.05
CA ALA A 382 8.35 22.88 41.57
C ALA A 382 7.57 23.79 42.54
N GLY A 383 6.51 23.26 43.14
CA GLY A 383 5.75 23.91 44.22
C GLY A 383 6.61 24.18 45.45
N GLU A 384 7.33 23.18 45.96
CA GLU A 384 8.22 23.35 47.12
C GLU A 384 9.29 24.42 46.86
N ILE A 385 9.94 24.39 45.69
CA ILE A 385 10.92 25.42 45.30
C ILE A 385 10.29 26.81 45.21
N ALA A 386 9.07 26.92 44.65
CA ALA A 386 8.38 28.21 44.56
C ALA A 386 8.02 28.76 45.95
N ALA A 387 7.57 27.91 46.88
CA ALA A 387 7.28 28.28 48.25
C ALA A 387 8.54 28.78 48.98
N ASP A 388 9.64 28.04 48.90
CA ASP A 388 10.93 28.42 49.49
C ASP A 388 11.42 29.76 48.92
N THR A 389 11.25 29.99 47.62
CA THR A 389 11.66 31.24 46.97
C THR A 389 10.80 32.42 47.43
N ILE A 390 9.49 32.23 47.63
CA ILE A 390 8.60 33.25 48.19
C ILE A 390 9.01 33.60 49.62
N ASP A 391 9.29 32.60 50.44
CA ASP A 391 9.70 32.82 51.83
C ASP A 391 11.08 33.49 51.92
N GLU A 392 12.02 33.14 51.03
CA GLU A 392 13.29 33.85 50.92
C GLU A 392 13.09 35.30 50.44
N ALA A 393 12.20 35.55 49.47
CA ALA A 393 11.87 36.91 49.04
C ALA A 393 11.31 37.76 50.21
N LYS A 394 10.42 37.19 51.03
CA LYS A 394 9.92 37.84 52.25
C LYS A 394 11.06 38.18 53.21
N ARG A 395 11.94 37.23 53.50
CA ARG A 395 13.11 37.43 54.39
C ARG A 395 14.06 38.50 53.89
N VAL A 396 14.35 38.51 52.59
CA VAL A 396 15.24 39.49 51.96
C VAL A 396 14.65 40.90 52.06
N VAL A 397 13.34 41.06 51.86
CA VAL A 397 12.65 42.34 52.03
C VAL A 397 12.65 42.80 53.49
N GLU A 398 12.35 41.90 54.44
CA GLU A 398 12.40 42.19 55.88
C GLU A 398 13.80 42.59 56.36
N ALA A 399 14.84 41.91 55.85
CA ALA A 399 16.23 42.20 56.18
C ALA A 399 16.70 43.55 55.60
N ALA A 400 16.12 43.99 54.48
CA ALA A 400 16.48 45.21 53.78
C ALA A 400 15.85 46.48 54.40
N ALA A 401 16.07 46.67 55.71
CA ALA A 401 15.54 47.80 56.46
C ALA A 401 16.04 49.15 55.90
N GLY A 402 15.12 49.95 55.36
CA GLY A 402 15.39 51.31 54.86
C GLY A 402 15.16 51.52 53.36
N ILE A 403 14.72 50.50 52.63
CA ILE A 403 14.24 50.60 51.24
C ILE A 403 12.73 50.94 51.25
N ASP A 404 12.19 51.41 50.12
CA ASP A 404 10.75 51.48 49.88
C ASP A 404 10.22 50.08 49.51
N ASP A 405 9.40 49.50 50.38
CA ASP A 405 8.97 48.10 50.35
C ASP A 405 7.55 47.88 49.80
N ALA A 406 6.84 48.96 49.45
CA ALA A 406 5.44 48.89 49.04
C ALA A 406 5.22 48.08 47.75
N ASP A 407 6.05 48.30 46.72
CA ASP A 407 5.97 47.56 45.45
C ASP A 407 6.35 46.08 45.63
N PHE A 408 7.43 45.82 46.38
CA PHE A 408 7.90 44.46 46.65
C PHE A 408 6.86 43.65 47.43
N SER A 409 6.19 44.25 48.42
CA SER A 409 5.12 43.61 49.18
C SER A 409 3.94 43.22 48.29
N ASN A 410 3.52 44.10 47.38
CA ASN A 410 2.44 43.81 46.42
C ASN A 410 2.84 42.66 45.46
N ARG A 411 4.09 42.63 45.01
CA ARG A 411 4.59 41.56 44.14
C ARG A 411 4.70 40.23 44.85
N ILE A 412 5.09 40.22 46.12
CA ILE A 412 5.05 39.00 46.96
C ILE A 412 3.61 38.53 47.15
N GLU A 413 2.64 39.43 47.36
CA GLU A 413 1.22 39.07 47.45
C GLU A 413 0.71 38.46 46.13
N LYS A 414 1.10 39.02 44.98
CA LYS A 414 0.82 38.43 43.66
C LYS A 414 1.50 37.08 43.47
N ALA A 415 2.72 36.92 43.94
CA ALA A 415 3.43 35.63 43.91
C ALA A 415 2.70 34.59 44.77
N GLN A 416 2.20 34.97 45.95
CA GLN A 416 1.40 34.11 46.81
C GLN A 416 0.07 33.74 46.15
N SER A 417 -0.63 34.70 45.55
CA SER A 417 -1.87 34.42 44.81
C SER A 417 -1.63 33.48 43.62
N ALA A 418 -0.53 33.65 42.89
CA ALA A 418 -0.14 32.76 41.80
C ALA A 418 0.17 31.34 42.33
N PHE A 419 0.87 31.25 43.47
CA PHE A 419 1.15 30.01 44.16
C PHE A 419 -0.14 29.28 44.58
N ASP A 420 -1.07 29.99 45.21
CA ASP A 420 -2.36 29.45 45.67
C ASP A 420 -3.23 28.99 44.47
N SER A 421 -3.07 29.62 43.31
CA SER A 421 -3.73 29.19 42.05
C SER A 421 -3.08 27.97 41.37
N GLY A 422 -1.95 27.50 41.91
CA GLY A 422 -1.16 26.39 41.38
C GLY A 422 -0.25 26.76 40.21
N ASP A 423 0.04 28.05 39.99
CA ASP A 423 1.01 28.50 38.98
C ASP A 423 2.40 28.73 39.59
N PHE A 424 3.10 27.62 39.84
CA PHE A 424 4.39 27.63 40.54
C PHE A 424 5.49 28.36 39.77
N SER A 425 5.44 28.36 38.43
CA SER A 425 6.46 29.03 37.62
C SER A 425 6.32 30.55 37.70
N LEU A 426 5.09 31.06 37.63
CA LEU A 426 4.83 32.49 37.79
C LEU A 426 5.16 32.96 39.20
N ALA A 427 4.74 32.19 40.21
CA ALA A 427 5.00 32.45 41.61
C ALA A 427 6.50 32.59 41.90
N ARG A 428 7.30 31.61 41.44
CA ARG A 428 8.76 31.64 41.56
C ARG A 428 9.37 32.81 40.81
N GLY A 429 8.95 33.07 39.57
CA GLY A 429 9.50 34.15 38.76
C GLY A 429 9.29 35.54 39.38
N LEU A 430 8.12 35.78 39.99
CA LEU A 430 7.84 37.01 40.73
C LEU A 430 8.73 37.14 41.96
N ALA A 431 8.89 36.06 42.74
CA ALA A 431 9.72 36.03 43.94
C ALA A 431 11.21 36.24 43.62
N ASP A 432 11.76 35.53 42.62
CA ASP A 432 13.15 35.69 42.16
C ASP A 432 13.45 37.13 41.70
N SER A 433 12.48 37.78 41.03
CA SER A 433 12.61 39.16 40.60
C SER A 433 12.65 40.12 41.79
N VAL A 434 11.83 39.88 42.82
CA VAL A 434 11.85 40.67 44.06
C VAL A 434 13.20 40.51 44.76
N ILE A 435 13.71 39.28 44.92
CA ILE A 435 15.03 39.03 45.53
C ILE A 435 16.11 39.85 44.81
N ARG A 436 16.20 39.76 43.48
CA ARG A 436 17.23 40.46 42.69
C ARG A 436 17.15 41.98 42.79
N GLU A 437 15.94 42.54 42.77
CA GLU A 437 15.75 43.99 42.83
C GLU A 437 16.02 44.52 44.25
N VAL A 438 15.58 43.81 45.28
CA VAL A 438 15.85 44.18 46.68
C VAL A 438 17.33 44.08 46.99
N THR A 439 18.04 43.04 46.53
CA THR A 439 19.49 42.95 46.70
C THR A 439 20.21 44.11 46.02
N ARG A 440 19.79 44.49 44.81
CA ARG A 440 20.36 45.63 44.08
C ARG A 440 20.11 46.96 44.83
N GLU A 441 18.90 47.18 45.32
CA GLU A 441 18.58 48.38 46.11
C GLU A 441 19.33 48.40 47.45
N ALA A 442 19.54 47.24 48.09
CA ALA A 442 20.32 47.13 49.33
C ALA A 442 21.81 47.39 49.11
N GLU A 443 22.40 46.88 48.03
CA GLU A 443 23.79 47.18 47.64
C GLU A 443 23.98 48.67 47.35
N ALA A 444 23.09 49.24 46.53
CA ALA A 444 23.07 50.67 46.23
C ALA A 444 22.91 51.53 47.49
N MET A 445 22.11 51.08 48.46
CA MET A 445 21.97 51.74 49.76
C MET A 445 23.32 51.82 50.47
N VAL A 446 24.05 50.71 50.56
CA VAL A 446 25.35 50.64 51.25
C VAL A 446 26.36 51.57 50.58
N GLU A 447 26.42 51.58 49.25
CA GLU A 447 27.31 52.44 48.47
C GLU A 447 27.01 53.92 48.67
N VAL A 448 25.75 54.32 48.50
CA VAL A 448 25.30 55.71 48.71
C VAL A 448 25.56 56.14 50.14
N GLN A 449 25.26 55.31 51.14
CA GLN A 449 25.51 55.64 52.53
C GLN A 449 27.01 55.81 52.83
N LYS A 450 27.86 54.93 52.28
CA LYS A 450 29.32 55.02 52.44
C LYS A 450 29.86 56.31 51.83
N ALA A 451 29.47 56.63 50.60
CA ALA A 451 29.84 57.87 49.93
C ALA A 451 29.30 59.10 50.68
N TRP A 452 28.07 59.04 51.17
CA TRP A 452 27.45 60.13 51.93
C TRP A 452 28.15 60.42 53.26
N ARG A 453 28.69 59.40 53.95
CA ARG A 453 29.52 59.62 55.15
C ARG A 453 30.78 60.44 54.82
N GLN A 454 31.30 60.29 53.61
CA GLN A 454 32.47 61.02 53.12
C GLN A 454 32.11 62.31 52.37
N ARG A 455 30.83 62.73 52.40
CA ARG A 455 30.36 63.91 51.64
C ARG A 455 31.19 65.17 51.87
N LYS A 456 31.72 65.39 53.07
CA LYS A 456 32.56 66.56 53.36
C LYS A 456 33.84 66.57 52.51
N LYS A 457 34.44 65.41 52.28
CA LYS A 457 35.59 65.26 51.38
C LYS A 457 35.18 65.46 49.93
N LEU A 458 34.00 64.97 49.55
CA LEU A 458 33.43 65.16 48.22
C LEU A 458 33.22 66.66 47.96
N THR A 459 32.49 67.37 48.83
CA THR A 459 32.25 68.83 48.72
C THR A 459 33.51 69.67 48.75
N ALA A 460 34.56 69.26 49.47
CA ALA A 460 35.84 69.96 49.47
C ALA A 460 36.54 69.96 48.09
N ARG A 461 36.18 69.04 47.17
CA ARG A 461 36.80 68.97 45.83
C ARG A 461 36.39 70.11 44.91
N TRP A 462 35.21 70.71 45.10
CA TRP A 462 34.70 71.81 44.26
C TRP A 462 34.43 73.10 45.06
N SER A 463 34.77 73.16 46.34
CA SER A 463 34.47 74.32 47.19
C SER A 463 35.19 75.60 46.75
N GLU A 464 36.28 75.46 46.00
CA GLU A 464 37.04 76.59 45.44
C GLU A 464 36.62 76.90 43.99
N TYR A 465 35.72 76.11 43.39
CA TYR A 465 35.31 76.27 42.00
C TYR A 465 34.25 77.37 41.83
N SER A 466 34.30 78.06 40.69
CA SER A 466 33.31 79.10 40.33
C SER A 466 31.89 78.56 40.19
N ASN A 467 31.73 77.30 39.77
CA ASN A 467 30.45 76.59 39.59
C ASN A 467 30.02 75.76 40.82
N SER A 468 30.50 76.09 42.02
CA SER A 468 30.21 75.34 43.25
C SER A 468 28.71 75.18 43.56
N GLU A 469 27.87 76.16 43.22
CA GLU A 469 26.42 76.10 43.42
C GLU A 469 25.74 74.99 42.60
N ASP A 470 26.18 74.76 41.36
CA ASP A 470 25.62 73.70 40.49
C ASP A 470 25.92 72.30 41.03
N TRP A 471 27.12 72.11 41.58
CA TRP A 471 27.53 70.86 42.23
C TRP A 471 26.75 70.60 43.52
N ASP A 472 26.45 71.65 44.28
CA ASP A 472 25.62 71.55 45.47
C ASP A 472 24.16 71.19 45.12
N GLU A 473 23.61 71.69 44.01
CA GLU A 473 22.29 71.31 43.51
C GLU A 473 22.24 69.82 43.11
N LYS A 474 23.25 69.33 42.39
CA LYS A 474 23.36 67.91 42.04
C LYS A 474 23.45 67.03 43.30
N LEU A 475 24.25 67.43 44.30
CA LEU A 475 24.35 66.71 45.57
C LEU A 475 23.03 66.76 46.38
N LEU A 476 22.25 67.84 46.25
CA LEU A 476 20.89 67.93 46.82
C LEU A 476 19.93 66.94 46.14
N ALA A 477 20.05 66.71 44.83
CA ALA A 477 19.26 65.70 44.13
C ALA A 477 19.55 64.28 44.66
N VAL A 478 20.83 63.94 44.87
CA VAL A 478 21.23 62.68 45.54
C VAL A 478 20.59 62.56 46.93
N ASN A 479 20.58 63.65 47.71
CA ASN A 479 19.96 63.66 49.05
C ASN A 479 18.45 63.45 48.99
N LYS A 480 17.76 64.02 47.99
CA LYS A 480 16.31 63.85 47.80
C LYS A 480 15.99 62.39 47.47
N ALA A 481 16.69 61.78 46.51
CA ALA A 481 16.51 60.38 46.15
C ALA A 481 16.79 59.44 47.33
N ARG A 482 17.87 59.71 48.08
CA ARG A 482 18.21 59.00 49.32
C ARG A 482 17.10 59.08 50.38
N LYS A 483 16.55 60.27 50.62
CA LYS A 483 15.46 60.47 51.59
C LYS A 483 14.16 59.80 51.15
N ALA A 484 13.92 59.72 49.85
CA ALA A 484 12.83 58.97 49.25
C ALA A 484 13.08 57.45 49.23
N LYS A 485 14.23 56.98 49.75
CA LYS A 485 14.65 55.56 49.77
C LYS A 485 14.78 54.90 48.39
N GLN A 486 14.99 55.70 47.35
CA GLN A 486 15.27 55.24 45.99
C GLN A 486 16.78 55.10 45.81
N TRP A 487 17.34 54.00 46.29
CA TRP A 487 18.79 53.88 46.48
C TRP A 487 19.53 53.65 45.17
N SER A 488 18.98 52.85 44.25
CA SER A 488 19.55 52.68 42.89
C SER A 488 19.63 54.01 42.14
N HIS A 489 18.58 54.84 42.22
CA HIS A 489 18.57 56.16 41.61
C HIS A 489 19.58 57.11 42.29
N ALA A 490 19.66 57.08 43.61
CA ALA A 490 20.64 57.86 44.35
C ALA A 490 22.09 57.44 44.03
N ALA A 491 22.35 56.14 43.82
CA ALA A 491 23.65 55.62 43.42
C ALA A 491 24.05 56.10 42.01
N MET A 492 23.13 56.01 41.04
CA MET A 492 23.32 56.53 39.69
C MET A 492 23.68 58.03 39.69
N LEU A 493 22.91 58.84 40.43
CA LEU A 493 23.18 60.29 40.53
C LEU A 493 24.53 60.57 41.19
N LEU A 494 24.93 59.78 42.18
CA LEU A 494 26.22 59.92 42.84
C LEU A 494 27.38 59.55 41.92
N GLU A 495 27.25 58.45 41.19
CA GLU A 495 28.22 58.00 40.18
C GLU A 495 28.39 59.05 39.07
N GLN A 496 27.28 59.63 38.60
CA GLN A 496 27.30 60.71 37.63
C GLN A 496 28.10 61.91 38.16
N ILE A 497 27.83 62.36 39.39
CA ILE A 497 28.57 63.47 40.00
C ILE A 497 30.06 63.14 40.12
N THR A 498 30.42 61.92 40.53
CA THR A 498 31.83 61.54 40.65
C THR A 498 32.54 61.49 39.31
N ASN A 499 31.90 60.96 38.28
CA ASN A 499 32.48 60.86 36.93
C ASN A 499 32.67 62.25 36.30
N GLU A 500 31.66 63.12 36.41
CA GLU A 500 31.77 64.50 35.92
C GLU A 500 32.86 65.25 36.69
N LEU A 501 32.92 65.09 38.02
CA LEU A 501 33.94 65.74 38.84
C LEU A 501 35.36 65.24 38.53
N ASP A 502 35.54 63.94 38.27
CA ASP A 502 36.83 63.38 37.87
C ASP A 502 37.26 63.91 36.49
N SER A 503 36.33 64.08 35.56
CA SER A 503 36.61 64.69 34.25
C SER A 503 37.02 66.16 34.35
N GLU A 504 36.35 66.95 35.19
CA GLU A 504 36.70 68.36 35.43
C GLU A 504 38.05 68.51 36.13
N ASN A 505 38.37 67.61 37.08
CA ASN A 505 39.67 67.60 37.73
C ASN A 505 40.80 67.24 36.75
N ALA A 506 40.57 66.31 35.83
CA ALA A 506 41.54 65.99 34.79
C ALA A 506 41.78 67.20 33.87
N ALA A 507 40.71 67.85 33.41
CA ALA A 507 40.78 69.07 32.60
C ALA A 507 41.51 70.21 33.33
N ASN A 508 41.24 70.40 34.63
CA ASN A 508 41.93 71.40 35.45
C ASN A 508 43.41 71.06 35.65
N SER A 509 43.76 69.78 35.81
CA SER A 509 45.16 69.34 35.88
C SER A 509 45.91 69.61 34.57
N GLU A 510 45.31 69.31 33.43
CA GLU A 510 45.88 69.60 32.10
C GLU A 510 46.05 71.11 31.88
N ALA A 511 45.05 71.92 32.25
CA ALA A 511 45.15 73.38 32.21
C ALA A 511 46.27 73.90 33.12
N GLY A 512 46.48 73.25 34.27
CA GLY A 512 47.58 73.54 35.20
C GLY A 512 48.96 73.23 34.63
N GLU A 513 49.12 72.12 33.91
CA GLU A 513 50.36 71.79 33.22
C GLU A 513 50.68 72.82 32.12
N LEU A 514 49.67 73.22 31.33
CA LEU A 514 49.82 74.28 30.32
C LEU A 514 50.17 75.63 30.95
N LEU A 515 49.54 75.98 32.07
CA LEU A 515 49.84 77.18 32.84
C LEU A 515 51.29 77.16 33.34
N ALA A 516 51.75 76.04 33.91
CA ALA A 516 53.11 75.90 34.39
C ALA A 516 54.14 76.05 33.25
N PHE A 517 53.89 75.40 32.11
CA PHE A 517 54.71 75.54 30.92
C PHE A 517 54.79 77.00 30.45
N LEU A 518 53.65 77.67 30.32
CA LEU A 518 53.62 79.06 29.86
C LEU A 518 54.29 80.02 30.86
N GLN A 519 54.17 79.75 32.16
CA GLN A 519 54.87 80.51 33.21
C GLN A 519 56.39 80.38 33.12
N GLU A 520 56.89 79.18 32.83
CA GLU A 520 58.33 78.94 32.61
C GLU A 520 58.81 79.68 31.34
N GLU A 521 58.09 79.53 30.23
CA GLU A 521 58.40 80.25 29.00
C GLU A 521 58.36 81.77 29.17
N TRP A 522 57.40 82.27 29.95
CA TRP A 522 57.30 83.70 30.26
C TRP A 522 58.48 84.16 31.10
N ARG A 523 58.90 83.38 32.09
CA ARG A 523 60.07 83.70 32.92
C ARG A 523 61.34 83.82 32.06
N ASP A 524 61.54 82.90 31.13
CA ASP A 524 62.68 82.94 30.21
C ASP A 524 62.61 84.11 29.23
N LEU A 525 61.42 84.38 28.67
CA LEU A 525 61.21 85.53 27.79
C LEU A 525 61.41 86.85 28.52
N ARG A 526 60.93 86.96 29.76
CA ARG A 526 61.10 88.13 30.63
C ARG A 526 62.58 88.47 30.81
N ASN A 527 63.42 87.47 31.06
CA ASN A 527 64.88 87.65 31.19
C ASN A 527 65.52 88.15 29.88
N LYS A 528 65.07 87.66 28.72
CA LYS A 528 65.54 88.12 27.41
C LYS A 528 65.10 89.56 27.13
N LEU A 529 63.83 89.90 27.39
CA LEU A 529 63.29 91.26 27.24
C LEU A 529 64.04 92.28 28.11
N ASP A 530 64.39 91.90 29.34
CA ASP A 530 65.20 92.73 30.24
C ASP A 530 66.61 92.99 29.68
N THR A 531 67.18 92.00 28.97
CA THR A 531 68.48 92.14 28.28
C THR A 531 68.38 93.01 27.02
N SER A 532 67.28 92.92 26.27
CA SER A 532 66.99 93.74 25.07
C SER A 532 66.48 95.16 25.39
N GLY A 533 66.37 95.54 26.67
CA GLY A 533 66.03 96.89 27.12
C GLY A 533 64.53 97.21 27.19
N ILE A 534 63.64 96.23 27.01
CA ILE A 534 62.18 96.37 27.16
C ILE A 534 61.82 96.23 28.63
N LYS A 535 61.66 97.36 29.33
CA LYS A 535 61.40 97.42 30.78
C LYS A 535 59.91 97.20 31.15
N PHE A 536 59.63 97.08 32.45
CA PHE A 536 58.29 96.83 33.00
C PHE A 536 57.19 97.85 32.61
N ASN A 537 57.57 99.05 32.16
CA ASN A 537 56.63 100.09 31.70
C ASN A 537 56.10 99.84 30.27
N ASP A 538 56.56 98.79 29.56
CA ASP A 538 56.00 98.42 28.26
C ASP A 538 54.58 97.84 28.43
N SER A 539 53.62 98.40 27.68
CA SER A 539 52.19 98.06 27.78
C SER A 539 51.91 96.59 27.44
N GLU A 540 52.63 96.01 26.46
CA GLU A 540 52.44 94.61 26.05
C GLU A 540 53.00 93.66 27.10
N ARG A 541 54.15 94.00 27.71
CA ARG A 541 54.72 93.24 28.83
C ARG A 541 53.80 93.23 30.05
N SER A 542 53.28 94.39 30.46
CA SER A 542 52.35 94.47 31.59
C SER A 542 51.03 93.74 31.32
N SER A 543 50.54 93.77 30.09
CA SER A 543 49.31 93.05 29.69
C SER A 543 49.53 91.53 29.68
N CYS A 544 50.72 91.07 29.28
CA CYS A 544 51.08 89.65 29.34
C CYS A 544 51.18 89.17 30.80
N GLU A 545 51.82 89.95 31.69
CA GLU A 545 51.85 89.64 33.13
C GLU A 545 50.44 89.60 33.75
N ALA A 546 49.56 90.52 33.34
CA ALA A 546 48.16 90.52 33.77
C ALA A 546 47.39 89.30 33.27
N ALA A 547 47.57 88.90 32.01
CA ALA A 547 46.90 87.72 31.42
C ALA A 547 47.36 86.42 32.10
N ILE A 548 48.66 86.27 32.39
CA ILE A 548 49.17 85.12 33.17
C ILE A 548 48.63 85.15 34.60
N GLY A 549 48.56 86.33 35.23
CA GLY A 549 47.95 86.49 36.55
C GLY A 549 46.47 86.09 36.59
N GLN A 550 45.70 86.48 35.56
CA GLN A 550 44.30 86.10 35.39
C GLN A 550 44.15 84.60 35.11
N ALA A 551 45.05 83.99 34.33
CA ALA A 551 45.07 82.55 34.12
C ALA A 551 45.35 81.78 35.43
N VAL A 552 46.26 82.28 36.28
CA VAL A 552 46.51 81.72 37.62
C VAL A 552 45.28 81.81 38.52
N GLU A 553 44.58 82.94 38.50
CA GLU A 553 43.35 83.10 39.29
C GLU A 553 42.20 82.23 38.78
N ALA A 554 42.04 82.10 37.46
CA ALA A 554 41.05 81.24 36.83
C ALA A 554 41.31 79.75 37.14
N HIS A 555 42.57 79.30 37.00
CA HIS A 555 42.98 77.94 37.36
C HIS A 555 42.74 77.61 38.85
N LYS A 556 43.02 78.56 39.76
CA LYS A 556 42.70 78.39 41.19
C LYS A 556 41.21 78.26 41.46
N LYS A 557 40.37 78.87 40.62
CA LYS A 557 38.91 78.81 40.72
C LYS A 557 38.32 77.66 39.89
N GLY A 558 39.14 76.74 39.37
CA GLY A 558 38.68 75.63 38.53
C GLY A 558 37.92 76.06 37.28
N ASP A 559 38.09 77.31 36.83
CA ASP A 559 37.47 77.84 35.62
C ASP A 559 38.39 77.53 34.43
N ASN A 560 38.29 76.30 33.93
CA ASN A 560 39.13 75.75 32.88
C ASN A 560 39.04 76.59 31.59
N ASP A 561 37.83 77.00 31.21
CA ASP A 561 37.59 77.78 30.00
C ASP A 561 38.22 79.18 30.09
N ALA A 562 38.03 79.88 31.22
CA ALA A 562 38.67 81.17 31.44
C ALA A 562 40.20 81.05 31.56
N CYS A 563 40.71 79.97 32.17
CA CYS A 563 42.14 79.69 32.25
C CYS A 563 42.75 79.51 30.87
N LEU A 564 42.21 78.61 30.04
CA LEU A 564 42.70 78.34 28.68
C LEU A 564 42.60 79.58 27.78
N THR A 565 41.53 80.36 27.90
CA THR A 565 41.37 81.61 27.15
C THR A 565 42.46 82.62 27.51
N ASN A 566 42.72 82.82 28.81
CA ASN A 566 43.78 83.72 29.29
C ASN A 566 45.18 83.22 28.95
N LEU A 567 45.41 81.91 28.95
CA LEU A 567 46.66 81.30 28.45
C LEU A 567 46.87 81.57 26.96
N GLY A 568 45.83 81.43 26.13
CA GLY A 568 45.90 81.76 24.71
C GLY A 568 46.18 83.25 24.44
N VAL A 569 45.60 84.15 25.25
CA VAL A 569 45.89 85.59 25.20
C VAL A 569 47.35 85.86 25.61
N ALA A 570 47.81 85.22 26.69
CA ALA A 570 49.18 85.36 27.17
C ALA A 570 50.19 84.86 26.13
N ASP A 571 49.98 83.69 25.53
CA ASP A 571 50.84 83.14 24.47
C ASP A 571 50.92 84.07 23.24
N GLY A 572 49.77 84.58 22.78
CA GLY A 572 49.73 85.54 21.67
C GLY A 572 50.47 86.86 21.96
N LEU A 573 50.48 87.32 23.22
CA LEU A 573 51.27 88.47 23.65
C LEU A 573 52.76 88.13 23.78
N MET A 574 53.09 86.92 24.27
CA MET A 574 54.47 86.42 24.36
C MET A 574 55.11 86.31 22.99
N GLU A 575 54.39 85.83 21.98
CA GLU A 575 54.89 85.75 20.60
C GLU A 575 55.15 87.14 19.99
N LYS A 576 54.27 88.11 20.24
CA LYS A 576 54.52 89.51 19.83
C LYS A 576 55.78 90.08 20.49
N LEU A 577 55.96 89.82 21.78
CA LEU A 577 57.14 90.24 22.53
C LEU A 577 58.41 89.53 22.05
N ARG A 578 58.36 88.23 21.71
CA ARG A 578 59.48 87.47 21.11
C ARG A 578 59.95 88.08 19.79
N ARG A 579 59.02 88.60 18.97
CA ARG A 579 59.37 89.27 17.70
C ARG A 579 60.01 90.64 17.90
N ARG A 580 59.82 91.26 19.08
CA ARG A 580 60.38 92.57 19.44
C ARG A 580 61.69 92.47 20.23
N ALA A 581 61.89 91.37 20.96
CA ALA A 581 63.07 91.05 21.77
C ALA A 581 64.29 90.72 20.91
#